data_AF-A0A6P0Z761-F1
#
_entry.id   AF-A0A6P0Z761-F1
#
_cell.length_a   1.000
_cell.length_b   1.000
_cell.length_c   1.000
_cell.angle_alpha   90.00
_cell.angle_beta   90.00
_cell.angle_gamma   90.00
#
_symmetry.space_group_name_H-M   'P 1'
#
loop_
_entity.id
_entity.type
_entity.pdbx_description
1 polymer ?
#
loop_
_entity_poly.entity_id
_entity_poly.type
_entity_poly.pdbx_seq_one_letter_code
_entity_poly.pdbx_strand_id
1 'polypeptide(L)'
;MLLTDELLLDYKRCRRRAFLDTYRDSAQQDSKQDFLLKLLGDSRDYKQAVITSANYKRPSYPWGDWEAGAKATRELMQQGTERIAGAVLLTQLSEEVTLLSTPDLLEQQPGQSNFG
;
A
#
# COMPACT_ATOMS: atom_id res chain seq x y z
N MET A 1 1.81 0.55 15.05
CA MET A 1 2.55 1.68 14.44
C MET A 1 3.10 1.18 13.11
N LEU A 2 2.80 1.87 12.00
CA LEU A 2 3.35 1.50 10.69
C LEU A 2 4.65 2.28 10.47
N LEU A 3 5.75 1.56 10.23
CA LEU A 3 7.03 2.17 9.85
C LEU A 3 7.12 2.16 8.33
N THR A 4 7.12 3.34 7.72
CA THR A 4 7.27 3.51 6.27
C THR A 4 8.74 3.72 5.90
N ASP A 5 9.06 3.45 4.63
CA ASP A 5 10.35 3.77 4.03
C ASP A 5 10.65 5.28 4.06
N GLU A 6 9.64 6.12 3.80
CA GLU A 6 9.73 7.57 3.94
C GLU A 6 10.13 7.98 5.37
N LEU A 7 9.48 7.42 6.39
CA LEU A 7 9.80 7.70 7.79
C LEU A 7 11.23 7.25 8.15
N LEU A 8 11.67 6.10 7.66
CA LEU A 8 13.03 5.61 7.86
C LEU A 8 14.07 6.51 7.19
N LEU A 9 13.80 6.94 5.95
CA LEU A 9 14.67 7.85 5.19
C LEU A 9 14.77 9.21 5.89
N ASP A 10 13.64 9.77 6.31
CA ASP A 10 13.61 11.04 7.02
C ASP A 10 14.27 10.92 8.39
N TYR A 11 14.15 9.80 9.09
CA TYR A 11 14.88 9.58 10.33
C TYR A 11 16.41 9.59 10.11
N LYS A 12 16.89 8.98 9.03
CA LYS A 12 18.32 8.97 8.67
C LYS A 12 18.84 10.35 8.29
N ARG A 13 18.02 11.18 7.62
CA ARG A 13 18.39 12.55 7.20
C ARG A 13 18.23 13.57 8.33
N CYS A 14 17.10 13.54 9.02
CA CYS A 14 16.71 14.46 10.07
C CYS A 14 15.74 13.81 11.06
N ARG A 15 16.27 13.32 12.19
CA ARG A 15 15.48 12.69 13.26
C ARG A 15 14.34 13.58 13.78
N ARG A 16 14.56 14.90 13.84
CA ARG A 16 13.53 15.85 14.30
C ARG A 16 12.33 15.89 13.36
N ARG A 17 12.57 15.80 12.04
CA ARG A 17 11.50 15.77 11.05
C ARG A 17 10.66 14.51 11.19
N ALA A 18 11.29 13.33 11.21
CA ALA A 18 10.60 12.06 11.44
C ALA A 18 9.75 12.06 12.74
N PHE A 19 10.29 12.65 13.82
CA PHE A 19 9.55 12.84 15.06
C PHE A 19 8.32 13.74 14.87
N LEU A 20 8.48 14.90 14.24
CA LEU A 20 7.36 15.82 13.99
C LEU A 20 6.32 15.20 13.05
N ASP A 21 6.73 14.48 12.01
CA ASP A 21 5.81 13.84 11.08
C ASP A 21 4.99 12.70 11.74
N THR A 22 5.50 12.11 12.82
CA THR A 22 4.80 11.04 13.57
C THR A 22 3.95 11.58 14.72
N TYR A 23 4.40 12.61 15.44
CA TYR A 23 3.81 13.03 16.72
C TYR A 23 3.28 14.46 16.76
N ARG A 24 3.51 15.28 15.72
CA ARG A 24 3.01 16.67 15.71
C ARG A 24 1.51 16.69 15.47
N ASP A 25 0.88 17.71 16.05
CA ASP A 25 -0.48 18.10 15.71
C ASP A 25 -0.58 18.46 14.21
N SER A 26 -1.48 17.78 13.50
CA SER A 26 -1.70 17.97 12.07
C SER A 26 -2.17 19.40 11.75
N ALA A 27 -2.77 20.11 12.71
CA ALA A 27 -3.17 21.51 12.58
C ALA A 27 -1.97 22.49 12.48
N GLN A 28 -0.76 22.06 12.86
CA GLN A 28 0.46 22.88 12.84
C GLN A 28 1.40 22.55 11.68
N GLN A 29 0.94 21.73 10.73
CA GLN A 29 1.73 21.33 9.58
C GLN A 29 1.69 22.41 8.50
N ASP A 30 2.85 22.76 7.96
CA ASP A 30 2.92 23.70 6.84
C ASP A 30 2.13 23.15 5.64
N SER A 31 1.42 24.02 4.93
CA SER A 31 0.70 23.63 3.72
C SER A 31 1.68 23.07 2.68
N LYS A 32 1.32 21.96 2.05
CA LYS A 32 2.09 21.42 0.92
C LYS A 32 2.11 22.43 -0.23
N GLN A 33 3.20 22.48 -0.97
CA GLN A 33 3.31 23.32 -2.16
C GLN A 33 2.28 22.91 -3.22
N ASP A 34 1.65 23.88 -3.90
CA ASP A 34 0.62 23.64 -4.92
C ASP A 34 1.09 22.68 -6.03
N PHE A 35 2.35 22.81 -6.44
CA PHE A 35 2.97 21.90 -7.42
C PHE A 35 2.96 20.45 -6.95
N LEU A 36 3.28 20.20 -5.68
CA LEU A 36 3.28 18.87 -5.10
C LEU A 36 1.85 18.31 -5.02
N LEU A 37 0.87 19.15 -4.65
CA LEU A 37 -0.54 18.75 -4.65
C LEU A 37 -1.02 18.34 -6.04
N LYS A 38 -0.67 19.12 -7.08
CA LYS A 38 -0.97 18.76 -8.47
C LYS A 38 -0.32 17.44 -8.86
N LEU A 39 0.98 17.27 -8.59
CA LEU A 39 1.71 16.04 -8.94
C LEU A 39 1.10 14.79 -8.27
N LEU A 40 0.69 14.90 -7.01
CA LEU A 40 -0.02 13.82 -6.31
C LEU A 40 -1.39 13.53 -6.93
N GLY A 41 -2.12 14.57 -7.35
CA GLY A 41 -3.38 14.45 -8.09
C GLY A 41 -3.19 13.71 -9.42
N ASP A 42 -2.26 14.19 -10.24
CA ASP A 42 -1.94 13.60 -11.55
C ASP A 42 -1.51 12.12 -11.41
N SER A 43 -0.70 11.80 -10.39
CA SER A 43 -0.29 10.42 -10.08
C SER A 43 -1.48 9.53 -9.71
N ARG A 44 -2.38 10.01 -8.85
CA ARG A 44 -3.59 9.26 -8.46
C ARG A 44 -4.49 9.01 -9.66
N ASP A 45 -4.72 10.04 -10.47
CA ASP A 45 -5.64 9.95 -11.60
C ASP A 45 -5.08 9.01 -12.68
N TYR A 46 -3.77 9.03 -12.92
CA TYR A 46 -3.11 8.05 -13.79
C TYR A 46 -3.24 6.61 -13.28
N LYS A 47 -2.95 6.36 -12.00
CA LYS A 47 -3.12 5.02 -11.40
C LYS A 47 -4.55 4.51 -11.53
N GLN A 48 -5.53 5.38 -11.27
CA GLN A 48 -6.93 5.03 -11.40
C GLN A 48 -7.31 4.71 -12.84
N ALA A 49 -6.81 5.45 -13.82
CA ALA A 49 -7.03 5.17 -15.24
C ALA A 49 -6.49 3.78 -15.64
N VAL A 50 -5.28 3.44 -15.18
CA VAL A 50 -4.68 2.11 -15.43
C VAL A 50 -5.54 1.01 -14.80
N ILE A 51 -5.93 1.15 -13.53
CA ILE A 51 -6.74 0.15 -12.82
C ILE A 51 -8.11 0.00 -13.48
N THR A 52 -8.82 1.09 -13.79
CA THR A 52 -10.15 1.06 -14.41
C THR A 52 -10.13 0.49 -15.83
N SER A 53 -9.03 0.64 -16.56
CA SER A 53 -8.87 0.01 -17.88
C SER A 53 -8.73 -1.52 -17.80
N ALA A 54 -8.34 -2.06 -16.65
CA ALA A 54 -8.22 -3.48 -16.41
C ALA A 54 -9.53 -4.06 -15.88
N ASN A 55 -9.93 -5.24 -16.36
CA ASN A 55 -10.95 -6.04 -15.67
C ASN A 55 -10.30 -6.64 -14.40
N TYR A 56 -10.59 -6.08 -13.23
CA TYR A 56 -10.00 -6.50 -11.94
C TYR A 56 -11.07 -6.93 -10.93
N LYS A 57 -10.66 -7.76 -9.97
CA LYS A 57 -11.43 -8.01 -8.75
C LYS A 57 -10.81 -7.28 -7.57
N ARG A 58 -11.61 -7.02 -6.54
CA ARG A 58 -11.16 -6.36 -5.30
C ARG A 58 -11.46 -7.26 -4.10
N PRO A 59 -10.50 -7.47 -3.19
CA PRO A 59 -10.79 -8.18 -1.94
C PRO A 59 -11.78 -7.35 -1.10
N SER A 60 -12.74 -8.03 -0.48
CA SER A 60 -13.72 -7.41 0.42
C SER A 60 -13.35 -7.74 1.86
N TYR A 61 -13.07 -6.72 2.66
CA TYR A 61 -12.69 -6.89 4.07
C TYR A 61 -13.01 -5.61 4.87
N PRO A 62 -13.17 -5.70 6.20
CA PRO A 62 -13.38 -4.53 7.05
C PRO A 62 -12.20 -3.56 7.03
N TRP A 63 -12.48 -2.26 7.06
CA TRP A 63 -11.43 -1.25 7.08
C TRP A 63 -10.53 -1.38 8.32
N GLY A 64 -9.21 -1.35 8.11
CA GLY A 64 -8.20 -1.50 9.17
C GLY A 64 -7.85 -2.94 9.52
N ASP A 65 -8.58 -3.94 9.03
CA ASP A 65 -8.30 -5.36 9.25
C ASP A 65 -7.39 -5.92 8.15
N TRP A 66 -6.07 -5.75 8.34
CA TRP A 66 -5.07 -6.19 7.37
C TRP A 66 -4.99 -7.71 7.23
N GLU A 67 -5.27 -8.46 8.29
CA GLU A 67 -5.28 -9.92 8.26
C GLU A 67 -6.44 -10.44 7.40
N ALA A 68 -7.64 -9.89 7.61
CA ALA A 68 -8.78 -10.20 6.76
C ALA A 68 -8.53 -9.80 5.30
N GLY A 69 -7.92 -8.63 5.07
CA GLY A 69 -7.54 -8.18 3.72
C GLY A 69 -6.54 -9.11 3.03
N ALA A 70 -5.52 -9.58 3.75
CA ALA A 70 -4.53 -10.52 3.22
C ALA A 70 -5.15 -11.88 2.92
N LYS A 71 -6.05 -12.36 3.79
CA LYS A 71 -6.80 -13.59 3.57
C LYS A 71 -7.67 -13.50 2.31
N ALA A 72 -8.49 -12.46 2.19
CA ALA A 72 -9.36 -12.24 1.02
C ALA A 72 -8.56 -12.08 -0.27
N THR A 73 -7.39 -11.42 -0.21
CA THR A 73 -6.46 -11.32 -1.35
C THR A 73 -5.96 -12.70 -1.77
N ARG A 74 -5.52 -13.53 -0.80
CA ARG A 74 -5.05 -14.89 -1.07
C ARG A 74 -6.15 -15.79 -1.66
N GLU A 75 -7.39 -15.65 -1.22
CA GLU A 75 -8.53 -16.39 -1.79
C GLU A 75 -8.73 -16.05 -3.28
N LEU A 76 -8.62 -14.76 -3.65
CA LEU A 76 -8.69 -14.34 -5.06
C LEU A 76 -7.52 -14.89 -5.89
N MET A 77 -6.31 -14.93 -5.33
CA MET A 77 -5.14 -15.55 -5.99
C MET A 77 -5.34 -17.05 -6.21
N GLN A 78 -5.86 -17.78 -5.21
CA GLN A 78 -6.14 -19.22 -5.30
C GLN A 78 -7.19 -19.56 -6.36
N GLN A 79 -8.12 -18.65 -6.60
CA GLN A 79 -9.12 -18.77 -7.67
C GLN A 79 -8.53 -18.53 -9.07
N GLY A 80 -7.24 -18.18 -9.19
CA GLY A 80 -6.62 -17.84 -10.47
C GLY A 80 -7.15 -16.52 -11.03
N THR A 81 -7.48 -15.55 -10.17
CA THR A 81 -7.94 -14.24 -10.64
C THR A 81 -6.79 -13.52 -11.36
N GLU A 82 -6.99 -13.21 -12.64
CA GLU A 82 -5.97 -12.58 -13.48
C GLU A 82 -5.46 -11.25 -12.92
N ARG A 83 -6.36 -10.42 -12.37
CA ARG A 83 -6.02 -9.08 -11.86
C ARG A 83 -6.75 -8.74 -10.58
N ILE A 84 -6.01 -8.29 -9.57
CA ILE A 84 -6.56 -7.91 -8.26
C ILE A 84 -6.10 -6.49 -7.92
N ALA A 85 -7.04 -5.55 -7.81
CA ALA A 85 -6.74 -4.19 -7.37
C ALA A 85 -7.02 -4.05 -5.87
N GLY A 86 -6.25 -3.21 -5.18
CA GLY A 86 -6.40 -3.00 -3.73
C GLY A 86 -6.11 -4.25 -2.91
N ALA A 87 -5.15 -5.05 -3.36
CA ALA A 87 -4.68 -6.22 -2.66
C ALA A 87 -3.91 -5.85 -1.39
N VAL A 88 -3.93 -6.76 -0.41
CA VAL A 88 -3.13 -6.67 0.82
C VAL A 88 -2.26 -7.90 0.90
N LEU A 89 -0.96 -7.71 1.09
CA LEU A 89 0.00 -8.79 1.29
C LEU A 89 0.63 -8.64 2.67
N LEU A 90 0.60 -9.74 3.43
CA LEU A 90 1.29 -9.87 4.71
C LEU A 90 2.32 -10.99 4.62
N THR A 91 3.52 -10.73 5.09
CA THR A 91 4.53 -11.77 5.31
C THR A 91 5.28 -11.52 6.61
N GLN A 92 5.56 -12.59 7.34
CA GLN A 92 6.27 -12.50 8.61
C GLN A 92 7.77 -12.52 8.34
N LEU A 93 8.50 -11.49 8.80
CA LEU A 93 9.96 -11.41 8.70
C LEU A 93 10.64 -12.00 9.95
N SER A 94 10.03 -11.77 11.12
CA SER A 94 10.43 -12.34 12.41
C SER A 94 9.22 -12.46 13.35
N GLU A 95 9.38 -13.02 14.54
CA GLU A 95 8.30 -13.14 15.54
C GLU A 95 7.64 -11.79 15.86
N GLU A 96 8.41 -10.70 15.81
CA GLU A 96 7.94 -9.36 16.17
C GLU A 96 7.61 -8.48 14.95
N VAL A 97 8.03 -8.86 13.75
CA VAL A 97 7.95 -8.01 12.55
C VAL A 97 7.14 -8.68 11.45
N THR A 98 6.02 -8.04 11.11
CA THR A 98 5.22 -8.37 9.93
C THR A 98 5.39 -7.28 8.87
N LEU A 99 5.73 -7.70 7.66
CA LEU A 99 5.79 -6.83 6.49
C LEU A 99 4.38 -6.73 5.88
N LEU A 100 3.95 -5.50 5.66
CA LEU A 100 2.69 -5.16 4.99
C LEU A 100 3.00 -4.52 3.65
N SER A 101 2.34 -4.99 2.60
CA SER A 101 2.34 -4.34 1.28
C SER A 101 0.91 -4.17 0.76
N THR A 102 0.66 -3.04 0.12
CA THR A 102 -0.64 -2.68 -0.49
C THR A 102 -0.43 -2.30 -1.96
N PRO A 103 -0.12 -3.28 -2.83
CA PRO A 103 0.11 -3.02 -4.24
C PRO A 103 -1.15 -2.43 -4.91
N ASP A 104 -0.94 -1.47 -5.81
CA ASP A 104 -2.02 -0.84 -6.58
C ASP A 104 -2.79 -1.88 -7.42
N LEU A 105 -2.05 -2.79 -8.05
CA LEU A 105 -2.57 -3.88 -8.88
C LEU A 105 -1.65 -5.11 -8.77
N LEU A 106 -2.24 -6.29 -8.64
CA LEU A 106 -1.58 -7.58 -8.82
C LEU A 106 -2.05 -8.20 -10.12
N GLU A 107 -1.12 -8.71 -10.91
CA GLU A 107 -1.39 -9.43 -12.16
C GLU A 107 -0.88 -10.87 -12.03
N GLN A 108 -1.72 -11.83 -12.39
CA GLN A 108 -1.33 -13.22 -12.51
C GLN A 108 -0.34 -13.35 -13.67
N GLN A 109 0.78 -14.01 -13.40
CA GLN A 109 1.81 -14.29 -14.40
C GLN A 109 2.15 -15.77 -14.33
N PRO A 110 2.42 -16.42 -15.47
CA PRO A 110 2.89 -17.80 -15.47
C PRO A 110 4.25 -17.88 -14.76
N GLY A 111 4.43 -18.85 -13.85
CA GLY A 111 5.68 -18.96 -13.12
C GLY A 111 5.78 -20.16 -12.20
N GLN A 112 6.75 -20.09 -11.29
CA GLN A 112 6.84 -21.03 -10.17
C GLN A 112 6.44 -20.28 -8.91
N SER A 113 5.14 -20.32 -8.62
CA SER A 113 4.56 -19.80 -7.39
C SER A 113 3.79 -20.90 -6.66
N ASN A 114 3.30 -20.60 -5.45
CA ASN A 114 2.37 -21.49 -4.74
C ASN A 114 1.01 -21.63 -5.45
N PHE A 115 0.78 -20.89 -6.54
CA PHE A 115 -0.47 -20.87 -7.31
C PHE A 115 -0.30 -21.35 -8.76
N GLY A 116 0.88 -21.89 -9.11
CA GLY A 116 1.27 -22.18 -10.50
C GLY A 116 1.82 -20.94 -11.15
#